data_AF-A0A521T914-F1
#
_entry.id   AF-A0A521T914-F1
#
_cell.length_a   1.000
_cell.length_b   1.000
_cell.length_c   1.000
_cell.angle_alpha   90.00
_cell.angle_beta   90.00
_cell.angle_gamma   90.00
#
_symmetry.space_group_name_H-M   'P 1'
#
loop_
_entity.id
_entity.type
_entity.pdbx_description
1 polymer ?
#
loop_
_entity_poly.entity_id
_entity_poly.type
_entity_poly.pdbx_seq_one_letter_code
_entity_poly.pdbx_strand_id
1 'polypeptide(L)' 'SYVDRYNNEPTYKKWFDENYPEYSSIYEAVGLDEPKTETPQVEKPQFGICGAGTKLIDGICTLIEIPQAKPWWKFW' A
#
# COMPACT_ATOMS: atom_id res chain seq x y z
N SER A 1 22.03 19.62 4.80
CA SER A 1 22.30 18.61 5.85
C SER A 1 23.19 17.50 5.29
N TYR A 2 23.73 16.60 6.14
CA TYR A 2 24.46 15.42 5.63
C TYR A 2 23.56 14.48 4.81
N VAL A 3 22.27 14.42 5.17
CA VAL A 3 21.22 13.72 4.42
C VAL A 3 21.06 14.33 3.03
N ASP A 4 20.96 15.65 2.90
CA ASP A 4 20.80 16.31 1.59
C ASP A 4 22.00 16.02 0.69
N ARG A 5 23.21 16.05 1.24
CA ARG A 5 24.41 15.73 0.48
C ARG A 5 24.40 14.29 0.00
N TYR A 6 24.03 13.35 0.88
CA TYR A 6 23.88 11.93 0.53
C TYR A 6 22.84 11.70 -0.58
N ASN A 7 21.74 12.46 -0.55
CA ASN A 7 20.67 12.34 -1.56
C ASN A 7 20.99 13.01 -2.90
N ASN A 8 21.80 14.08 -2.92
CA ASN A 8 22.05 14.88 -4.13
C ASN A 8 23.44 14.65 -4.75
N GLU A 9 24.43 14.18 -3.99
CA GLU A 9 25.80 13.98 -4.48
C GLU A 9 26.15 12.47 -4.57
N PRO A 10 26.20 11.89 -5.78
CA PRO A 10 26.42 10.45 -5.95
C PRO A 10 27.81 10.00 -5.49
N THR A 11 28.82 10.86 -5.62
CA THR A 11 30.18 10.59 -5.14
C THR A 11 30.22 10.48 -3.63
N TYR A 12 29.51 11.36 -2.92
CA TYR A 12 29.42 11.32 -1.47
C TYR A 12 28.61 10.10 -1.00
N LYS A 13 27.52 9.78 -1.70
CA LYS A 13 26.72 8.57 -1.43
C LYS A 13 27.59 7.31 -1.50
N LYS A 14 28.35 7.14 -2.58
CA LYS A 14 29.25 6.00 -2.76
C LYS A 14 30.30 5.92 -1.66
N TRP A 15 30.95 7.04 -1.34
CA TRP A 15 31.93 7.09 -0.26
C TRP A 15 31.31 6.67 1.09
N PHE A 16 30.09 7.13 1.39
CA PHE A 16 29.39 6.73 2.62
C PHE A 16 29.10 5.22 2.64
N ASP A 17 28.51 4.69 1.57
CA ASP A 17 28.17 3.27 1.45
C ASP A 17 29.40 2.35 1.60
N GLU A 18 30.57 2.78 1.13
CA GLU A 18 31.82 2.02 1.21
C GLU A 18 32.50 2.10 2.59
N ASN A 19 32.41 3.24 3.28
CA ASN A 19 33.13 3.47 4.54
C ASN A 19 32.31 3.12 5.78
N TYR A 20 30.99 3.05 5.67
CA TYR A 20 30.08 2.85 6.80
C TYR A 20 29.02 1.77 6.52
N PRO A 21 29.42 0.52 6.20
CA PRO A 21 28.50 -0.57 5.90
C PRO A 21 27.70 -1.06 7.12
N GLU A 22 28.05 -0.63 8.33
CA GLU A 22 27.35 -0.98 9.57
C GLU A 22 25.99 -0.28 9.72
N TYR A 23 25.80 0.86 9.04
CA TYR A 23 24.53 1.58 9.07
C TYR A 23 23.68 1.20 7.86
N SER A 24 22.39 0.97 8.11
CA SER A 24 21.41 0.65 7.08
C SER A 24 21.00 1.88 6.25
N SER A 25 21.13 3.09 6.81
CA SER A 25 20.88 4.34 6.10
C SER A 25 21.64 5.54 6.68
N ILE A 26 21.72 6.63 5.90
CA ILE A 26 22.32 7.89 6.35
C ILE A 26 21.58 8.47 7.55
N TYR A 27 20.26 8.25 7.66
CA TYR A 27 19.43 8.76 8.75
C TYR A 27 19.80 8.08 10.08
N GLU A 28 20.01 6.75 10.05
CA GLU A 28 20.49 6.00 11.21
C GLU A 28 21.86 6.53 11.68
N ALA A 29 22.80 6.72 10.76
CA ALA A 29 24.14 7.20 11.07
C ALA A 29 24.15 8.62 11.68
N VAL A 30 23.18 9.46 11.32
CA VAL A 30 23.04 10.81 11.91
C VAL A 30 22.04 10.87 13.07
N GLY A 31 21.50 9.73 13.52
CA GLY A 31 20.54 9.66 14.63
C GLY A 31 19.22 10.38 14.34
N LEU A 32 18.79 10.42 13.08
CA LEU A 32 17.51 10.95 12.66
C LEU A 32 16.54 9.81 12.36
N ASP A 33 15.27 10.03 12.66
CA ASP A 33 14.21 9.15 12.14
C ASP A 33 14.19 9.26 10.62
N GLU A 34 14.14 8.11 9.94
CA GLU A 34 13.90 8.09 8.51
C GLU A 34 12.57 8.78 8.21
N PRO A 35 12.48 9.58 7.12
CA PRO A 35 11.20 10.09 6.68
C PRO A 35 10.33 8.86 6.49
N LYS A 36 9.27 8.76 7.31
CA LYS A 36 8.19 7.82 7.14
C LYS A 36 7.58 8.17 5.80
N THR A 37 8.19 7.66 4.73
CA THR A 37 7.50 7.46 3.49
C THR A 37 6.39 6.55 3.93
N GLU A 38 5.19 7.11 3.94
CA GLU A 38 3.93 6.41 3.98
C GLU A 38 3.98 5.40 2.82
N THR A 39 4.78 4.35 2.98
CA THR A 39 4.50 3.06 2.40
C THR A 39 3.07 2.88 2.83
N PRO A 40 2.09 2.88 1.91
CA PRO A 40 0.72 2.73 2.29
C PRO A 40 0.74 1.47 3.14
N GLN A 41 0.51 1.64 4.45
CA GLN A 41 0.04 0.53 5.21
C GLN A 41 -1.09 0.05 4.32
N VAL A 42 -1.02 -1.21 3.92
CA VAL A 42 -2.21 -1.93 3.52
C VAL A 42 -3.06 -2.02 4.80
N GLU A 43 -3.48 -0.87 5.33
CA GLU A 43 -4.71 -0.73 6.06
C GLU A 43 -5.73 -1.18 5.03
N LYS A 44 -6.07 -2.46 5.14
CA LYS A 44 -7.26 -3.04 4.52
C LYS A 44 -8.31 -1.92 4.49
N PRO A 45 -8.75 -1.46 3.32
CA PRO A 45 -9.79 -0.45 3.27
C PRO A 45 -10.92 -0.94 4.16
N GLN A 46 -11.32 -0.10 5.12
CA GLN A 46 -12.47 -0.36 5.97
C GLN A 46 -13.69 -0.33 5.05
N PHE A 47 -13.99 -1.48 4.44
CA PHE A 47 -14.97 -1.56 3.37
C PHE A 47 -16.31 -1.08 3.90
N GLY A 48 -16.84 -0.04 3.26
CA GLY A 48 -18.11 0.56 3.61
C GLY A 48 -19.26 -0.43 3.43
N ILE A 49 -20.30 -0.25 4.25
CA ILE A 49 -21.60 -0.88 4.07
C ILE A 49 -22.10 -0.68 2.65
N CYS A 50 -22.29 -1.78 1.92
CA CYS A 50 -22.94 -1.75 0.62
C CYS A 50 -24.44 -1.44 0.77
N GLY A 51 -25.01 -0.72 -0.19
CA GLY A 51 -26.44 -0.40 -0.22
C GLY A 51 -27.33 -1.65 -0.34
N ALA A 52 -28.61 -1.52 0.05
CA ALA A 52 -29.58 -2.61 -0.04
C ALA A 52 -29.61 -3.21 -1.46
N GLY A 53 -29.50 -4.54 -1.55
CA GLY A 53 -29.46 -5.27 -2.83
C GLY A 53 -28.06 -5.58 -3.38
N THR A 54 -26.99 -5.11 -2.73
CA THR A 54 -25.60 -5.39 -3.14
C THR A 54 -24.81 -6.11 -2.04
N LYS A 55 -23.86 -6.96 -2.42
CA LYS A 55 -22.93 -7.62 -1.48
C LYS A 55 -21.51 -7.16 -1.76
N LEU A 56 -20.74 -6.99 -0.70
CA LEU A 56 -19.31 -6.72 -0.81
C LEU A 56 -18.57 -8.03 -1.13
N ILE A 57 -18.02 -8.15 -2.33
CA ILE A 57 -17.18 -9.27 -2.76
C ILE A 57 -15.87 -8.68 -3.26
N ASP A 58 -14.74 -9.11 -2.70
CA ASP A 58 -13.39 -8.63 -3.06
C ASP A 58 -13.23 -7.10 -3.06
N GLY A 59 -13.97 -6.43 -2.17
CA GLY A 59 -13.92 -4.98 -2.02
C GLY A 59 -14.78 -4.18 -3.00
N ILE A 60 -15.56 -4.87 -3.84
CA ILE A 60 -16.49 -4.27 -4.80
C ILE A 60 -17.92 -4.65 -4.39
N CYS A 61 -18.82 -3.67 -4.32
CA CYS A 61 -20.24 -3.94 -4.12
C CYS A 61 -20.81 -4.51 -5.42
N THR A 62 -20.96 -5.83 -5.48
CA THR A 62 -21.55 -6.53 -6.61
C THR A 62 -23.04 -6.73 -6.39
N LEU A 63 -23.82 -6.57 -7.46
CA LEU A 63 -25.23 -6.91 -7.46
C LEU A 63 -25.32 -8.43 -7.42
N ILE A 64 -25.90 -9.01 -6.37
CA ILE A 64 -26.14 -10.45 -6.33
C ILE A 64 -27.13 -10.71 -7.45
N GLU A 65 -26.69 -11.34 -8.53
CA GLU A 65 -27.59 -11.87 -9.54
C GLU A 65 -28.59 -12.77 -8.80
N ILE A 66 -29.84 -12.30 -8.77
CA ILE A 66 -30.98 -12.96 -8.15
C ILE A 66 -30.90 -14.44 -8.55
N PRO A 67 -30.87 -15.39 -7.61
CA PRO A 67 -30.59 -16.79 -7.91
C PRO A 67 -31.55 -17.26 -8.98
N GLN A 68 -31.01 -17.45 -10.20
CA GLN A 68 -31.63 -17.99 -11.41
C GLN A 68 -33.11 -18.31 -11.20
N ALA A 69 -33.97 -17.28 -11.25
CA ALA A 69 -35.41 -17.50 -11.13
C ALA A 69 -35.79 -18.46 -12.24
N LYS A 70 -36.18 -19.69 -11.86
CA LYS A 70 -36.42 -20.77 -12.82
C LYS A 70 -37.35 -20.22 -13.90
N PRO A 71 -36.99 -20.35 -15.19
CA PRO A 71 -37.78 -19.76 -16.25
C PRO A 71 -39.23 -20.24 -16.13
N TRP A 72 -40.19 -19.31 -16.19
CA TRP A 72 -41.63 -19.58 -16.00
C TRP A 72 -42.20 -20.64 -16.97
N TRP A 73 -41.44 -20.94 -18.02
CA TRP A 73 -41.70 -21.88 -19.10
C TRP A 73 -41.36 -23.32 -18.70
N LYS A 74 -40.78 -23.54 -17.51
CA LYS A 74 -40.69 -24.87 -16.87
C LYS A 74 -41.98 -25.28 -16.15
N PHE A 75 -42.99 -24.42 -16.11
CA PHE A 75 -44.28 -24.64 -15.44
C PHE A 75 -45.47 -24.68 -16.43
N TRP A 76 -45.20 -24.88 -17.72
CA TRP A 76 -46.18 -25.15 -18.79
C TRP A 76 -45.71 -26.33 -19.62
#